data_AF-A0A9D4C824-F1
#
_entry.id   AF-A0A9D4C824-F1
#
_cell.length_a   1.000
_cell.length_b   1.000
_cell.length_c   1.000
_cell.angle_alpha   90.00
_cell.angle_beta   90.00
_cell.angle_gamma   90.00
#
_symmetry.space_group_name_H-M   'P 1'
#
loop_
_entity.id
_entity.type
_entity.pdbx_description
1 polymer ?
#
loop_
_entity_poly.entity_id
_entity_poly.type
_entity_poly.pdbx_seq_one_letter_code
_entity_poly.pdbx_strand_id
1 'polypeptide(L)'
;METCGLLLVLVLCREVFCQSHYCRSKFGVYEVADYNIHACAWCYFFLFPERDYKPNPLTHTLEIQTNGSRVYPDINNKSATGEICATLSSDECDKWRLCCLASRDCCTRQLMSSAVDDNTSCPTTWDGYGCWDAGEPGTTSYISCPNFLQYSVPTRSALKTCNADGKWLTKGPLSLEWTDYTPCLSYEELKVSIYISVGCQIASLLCLLPSVVIFLMYK
;
A
#
# COMPACT_ATOMS: atom_id res chain seq x y z
N MET A 1 -30.94 6.44 -52.84
CA MET A 1 -32.26 6.62 -53.48
C MET A 1 -32.94 5.27 -53.37
N GLU A 2 -33.97 5.02 -52.56
CA GLU A 2 -35.02 5.80 -51.90
C GLU A 2 -35.46 4.96 -50.66
N THR A 3 -35.49 5.51 -49.43
CA THR A 3 -36.68 5.86 -48.59
C THR A 3 -37.78 4.78 -48.53
N CYS A 4 -38.49 4.46 -47.44
CA CYS A 4 -38.62 4.90 -46.03
C CYS A 4 -39.74 3.99 -45.45
N GLY A 5 -39.75 3.65 -44.15
CA GLY A 5 -40.98 3.19 -43.48
C GLY A 5 -40.82 2.16 -42.37
N LEU A 6 -40.60 2.67 -41.14
CA LEU A 6 -40.87 2.10 -39.80
C LEU A 6 -41.23 0.60 -39.67
N LEU A 7 -40.36 -0.18 -39.00
CA LEU A 7 -40.71 -0.98 -37.81
C LEU A 7 -39.44 -1.62 -37.19
N LEU A 8 -39.41 -1.73 -35.85
CA LEU A 8 -38.38 -2.39 -35.00
C LEU A 8 -37.08 -1.63 -34.70
N VAL A 9 -37.19 -0.61 -33.85
CA VAL A 9 -36.17 -0.36 -32.81
C VAL A 9 -36.41 -1.41 -31.73
N LEU A 10 -35.47 -2.36 -31.56
CA LEU A 10 -35.21 -3.19 -30.36
C LEU A 10 -34.40 -4.41 -30.81
N VAL A 11 -33.09 -4.44 -30.54
CA VAL A 11 -32.36 -5.52 -29.83
C VAL A 11 -30.89 -5.07 -29.72
N LEU A 12 -30.64 -4.37 -28.61
CA LEU A 12 -29.54 -4.59 -27.67
C LEU A 12 -28.12 -4.62 -28.24
N CYS A 13 -27.50 -3.44 -28.12
CA CYS A 13 -26.13 -3.26 -27.65
C CYS A 13 -25.80 -4.30 -26.55
N ARG A 14 -25.17 -5.41 -26.92
CA ARG A 14 -24.67 -6.41 -25.97
C ARG A 14 -23.29 -6.80 -26.45
N GLU A 15 -22.32 -6.03 -25.99
CA GLU A 15 -20.91 -6.37 -25.64
C GLU A 15 -20.16 -5.04 -25.36
N VAL A 16 -20.80 -4.13 -24.62
CA VAL A 16 -20.02 -3.10 -23.90
C VAL A 16 -19.42 -3.86 -22.73
N PHE A 17 -18.11 -4.12 -22.78
CA PHE A 17 -17.33 -4.52 -21.62
C PHE A 17 -17.78 -3.68 -20.43
N CYS A 18 -18.43 -4.30 -19.45
CA CYS A 18 -18.64 -3.66 -18.16
C CYS A 18 -17.28 -3.70 -17.47
N GLN A 19 -16.37 -2.79 -17.85
CA GLN A 19 -15.16 -2.59 -17.07
C GLN A 19 -15.62 -2.10 -15.70
N SER A 20 -15.40 -2.90 -14.67
CA SER A 20 -15.56 -2.45 -13.30
C SER A 20 -14.75 -1.16 -13.15
N HIS A 21 -15.39 -0.07 -12.73
CA HIS A 21 -14.70 1.20 -12.44
C HIS A 21 -14.20 1.26 -10.99
N TYR A 22 -14.19 0.11 -10.31
CA TYR A 22 -13.97 0.01 -8.87
C TYR A 22 -12.86 -0.98 -8.56
N CYS A 23 -12.07 -0.65 -7.55
CA CYS A 23 -11.01 -1.48 -7.02
C CYS A 23 -11.18 -1.69 -5.51
N ARG A 24 -10.99 -2.92 -5.08
CA ARG A 24 -11.06 -3.38 -3.71
C ARG A 24 -9.71 -3.26 -3.02
N SER A 25 -9.73 -2.68 -1.84
CA SER A 25 -8.72 -2.81 -0.82
C SER A 25 -9.29 -3.53 0.40
N LYS A 26 -8.43 -3.90 1.36
CA LYS A 26 -8.87 -4.45 2.66
C LYS A 26 -9.81 -3.51 3.44
N PHE A 27 -9.82 -2.21 3.10
CA PHE A 27 -10.62 -1.19 3.76
C PHE A 27 -11.94 -0.89 3.06
N GLY A 28 -12.17 -1.45 1.88
CA GLY A 28 -13.38 -1.20 1.11
C GLY A 28 -13.16 -1.18 -0.39
N VAL A 29 -14.21 -0.86 -1.12
CA VAL A 29 -14.24 -0.77 -2.58
C VAL A 29 -14.39 0.70 -2.98
N TYR A 30 -13.54 1.16 -3.88
CA TYR A 30 -13.43 2.57 -4.25
C TYR A 30 -13.40 2.71 -5.78
N GLU A 31 -13.85 3.84 -6.31
CA GLU A 31 -13.64 4.17 -7.72
C GLU A 31 -12.13 4.26 -8.01
N VAL A 32 -11.68 3.92 -9.22
CA VAL A 32 -10.25 3.87 -9.58
C VAL A 32 -9.49 5.15 -9.18
N ALA A 33 -10.06 6.33 -9.40
CA ALA A 33 -9.41 7.60 -9.05
C ALA A 33 -9.19 7.73 -7.54
N ASP A 34 -10.23 7.46 -6.74
CA ASP A 34 -10.17 7.51 -5.28
C ASP A 34 -9.30 6.40 -4.69
N TYR A 35 -9.35 5.21 -5.29
CA TYR A 35 -8.53 4.06 -4.92
C TYR A 35 -7.04 4.41 -4.99
N ASN A 36 -6.60 5.10 -6.04
CA ASN A 36 -5.18 5.44 -6.21
C ASN A 36 -4.69 6.37 -5.08
N ILE A 37 -5.50 7.39 -4.74
CA ILE A 37 -5.18 8.33 -3.66
C ILE A 37 -5.23 7.60 -2.30
N HIS A 38 -6.27 6.81 -2.07
CA HIS A 38 -6.44 6.00 -0.86
C HIS A 38 -5.28 5.04 -0.65
N ALA A 39 -4.94 4.23 -1.64
CA ALA A 39 -3.89 3.23 -1.53
C ALA A 39 -2.52 3.88 -1.28
N CYS A 40 -2.21 4.99 -1.96
CA CYS A 40 -0.99 5.75 -1.73
C CYS A 40 -0.93 6.40 -0.34
N ALA A 41 -2.07 6.86 0.20
CA ALA A 41 -2.15 7.35 1.58
C ALA A 41 -1.81 6.25 2.59
N TRP A 42 -2.37 5.06 2.41
CA TRP A 42 -2.10 3.91 3.27
C TRP A 42 -0.68 3.37 3.11
N CYS A 43 -0.12 3.40 1.89
CA CYS A 43 1.29 3.10 1.65
C CYS A 43 2.21 3.98 2.52
N TYR A 44 1.96 5.30 2.54
CA TYR A 44 2.74 6.21 3.38
C TYR A 44 2.62 5.85 4.86
N PHE A 45 1.39 5.68 5.35
CA PHE A 45 1.13 5.38 6.76
C PHE A 45 1.75 4.05 7.22
N PHE A 46 1.67 3.01 6.38
CA PHE A 46 2.21 1.69 6.71
C PHE A 46 3.72 1.61 6.62
N LEU A 47 4.35 2.31 5.67
CA LEU A 47 5.80 2.32 5.53
C LEU A 47 6.48 3.21 6.58
N PHE A 48 5.81 4.27 7.04
CA PHE A 48 6.38 5.25 7.95
C PHE A 48 5.51 5.45 9.20
N PRO A 49 5.30 4.40 10.02
CA PRO A 49 4.39 4.45 11.17
C PRO A 49 4.86 5.41 12.28
N GLU A 50 6.14 5.79 12.28
CA GLU A 50 6.72 6.76 13.22
C GLU A 50 6.36 8.21 12.90
N ARG A 51 5.76 8.47 11.73
CA ARG A 51 5.34 9.81 11.31
C ARG A 51 3.90 10.07 11.77
N ASP A 52 3.61 11.30 12.18
CA ASP A 52 2.28 11.68 12.70
C ASP A 52 1.17 11.79 11.63
N TYR A 53 1.52 11.69 10.34
CA TYR A 53 0.55 11.81 9.26
C TYR A 53 -0.29 10.53 9.13
N LYS A 54 -1.56 10.62 9.50
CA LYS A 54 -2.54 9.52 9.39
C LYS A 54 -3.57 9.81 8.30
N PRO A 55 -3.94 8.82 7.47
CA PRO A 55 -5.05 8.97 6.54
C PRO A 55 -6.34 9.26 7.31
N ASN A 56 -7.11 10.24 6.82
CA ASN A 56 -8.42 10.51 7.39
C ASN A 56 -9.35 9.33 7.07
N PRO A 57 -10.01 8.73 8.08
CA PRO A 57 -10.83 7.53 7.90
C PRO A 57 -12.14 7.77 7.13
N LEU A 58 -12.56 9.04 6.93
CA LEU A 58 -13.78 9.40 6.20
C LEU A 58 -13.50 9.89 4.80
N THR A 59 -12.50 10.78 4.66
CA THR A 59 -12.12 11.33 3.35
C THR A 59 -11.12 10.44 2.62
N HIS A 60 -10.56 9.42 3.31
CA HIS A 60 -9.60 8.46 2.77
C HIS A 60 -8.31 9.11 2.23
N THR A 61 -8.02 10.33 2.68
CA THR A 61 -6.92 11.15 2.18
C THR A 61 -5.87 11.31 3.27
N LEU A 62 -4.59 11.20 2.89
CA LEU A 62 -3.48 11.62 3.74
C LEU A 62 -3.46 13.16 3.75
N GLU A 63 -3.59 13.78 4.92
CA GLU A 63 -3.43 15.22 5.07
C GLU A 63 -2.00 15.51 5.55
N ILE A 64 -1.06 15.64 4.61
CA ILE A 64 0.24 16.23 4.93
C ILE A 64 0.06 17.74 4.85
N GLN A 65 0.20 18.42 5.99
CA GLN A 65 0.27 19.87 6.04
C GLN A 65 1.70 20.32 5.73
N THR A 66 1.91 20.78 4.50
CA THR A 66 3.15 21.46 4.09
C THR A 66 2.79 22.90 3.76
N ASN A 67 3.44 23.88 4.40
CA ASN A 67 3.17 25.32 4.20
C ASN A 67 1.68 25.72 4.28
N GLY A 68 0.89 25.05 5.14
CA GLY A 68 -0.54 25.34 5.33
C GLY A 68 -1.46 24.86 4.20
N SER A 69 -0.97 24.12 3.22
CA SER A 69 -1.77 23.53 2.12
C SER A 69 -1.98 22.03 2.30
N ARG A 70 -3.13 21.52 1.86
CA ARG A 70 -3.48 20.09 1.89
C ARG A 70 -2.91 19.42 0.64
N VAL A 71 -2.04 18.44 0.82
CA VAL A 71 -1.44 17.66 -0.28
C VAL A 71 -2.04 16.26 -0.31
N TYR A 72 -2.54 15.85 -1.46
CA TYR A 72 -3.06 14.50 -1.68
C TYR A 72 -1.98 13.62 -2.31
N PRO A 73 -1.85 12.35 -1.88
CA PRO A 73 -0.87 11.42 -2.41
C PRO A 73 -1.27 10.88 -3.79
N ASP A 74 -1.17 11.73 -4.81
CA ASP A 74 -1.35 11.38 -6.22
C ASP A 74 0.01 11.32 -6.93
N ILE A 75 0.40 10.11 -7.33
CA ILE A 75 1.67 9.85 -8.02
C ILE A 75 1.73 10.46 -9.43
N ASN A 76 0.59 10.78 -10.04
CA ASN A 76 0.55 11.45 -11.34
C ASN A 76 0.78 12.96 -11.22
N ASN A 77 0.50 13.53 -10.04
CA ASN A 77 0.75 14.93 -9.74
C ASN A 77 2.17 15.12 -9.21
N LYS A 78 3.06 15.61 -10.07
CA LYS A 78 4.48 15.86 -9.73
C LYS A 78 4.66 16.85 -8.58
N SER A 79 3.81 17.87 -8.46
CA SER A 79 3.89 18.85 -7.37
C SER A 79 3.61 18.17 -6.04
N ALA A 80 2.48 17.45 -5.97
CA ALA A 80 2.07 16.72 -4.77
C ALA A 80 3.11 15.66 -4.38
N THR A 81 3.57 14.87 -5.35
CA THR A 81 4.65 13.90 -5.14
C THR A 81 5.94 14.56 -4.61
N GLY A 82 6.29 15.74 -5.13
CA GLY A 82 7.45 16.51 -4.66
C GLY A 82 7.32 16.97 -3.22
N GLU A 83 6.14 17.46 -2.83
CA GLU A 83 5.87 17.90 -1.46
C GLU A 83 5.90 16.74 -0.45
N ILE A 84 5.37 15.58 -0.82
CA ILE A 84 5.43 14.36 0.03
C ILE A 84 6.87 13.87 0.13
N CYS A 85 7.58 13.78 -1.00
CA CYS A 85 8.96 13.32 -0.98
C CYS A 85 9.92 14.30 -0.29
N ALA A 86 9.53 15.57 -0.11
CA ALA A 86 10.31 16.52 0.68
C ALA A 86 10.29 16.20 2.20
N THR A 87 9.32 15.41 2.69
CA THR A 87 9.26 14.96 4.09
C THR A 87 10.02 13.64 4.32
N LEU A 88 10.48 13.01 3.24
CA LEU A 88 11.11 11.70 3.20
C LEU A 88 12.56 11.81 2.69
N SER A 89 13.40 10.86 3.06
CA SER A 89 14.68 10.63 2.37
C SER A 89 14.44 10.10 0.95
N SER A 90 15.47 10.12 0.10
CA SER A 90 15.36 9.63 -1.28
C SER A 90 14.89 8.16 -1.32
N ASP A 91 15.46 7.29 -0.47
CA ASP A 91 15.10 5.88 -0.41
C ASP A 91 13.66 5.65 0.10
N GLU A 92 13.25 6.41 1.11
CA GLU A 92 11.86 6.37 1.62
C GLU A 92 10.86 6.82 0.54
N CYS A 93 11.15 7.92 -0.16
CA CYS A 93 10.32 8.41 -1.27
C CYS A 93 10.20 7.35 -2.38
N ASP A 94 11.29 6.66 -2.73
CA ASP A 94 11.27 5.61 -3.75
C ASP A 94 10.45 4.38 -3.30
N LYS A 95 10.58 3.96 -2.03
CA LYS A 95 9.76 2.88 -1.46
C LYS A 95 8.27 3.23 -1.46
N TRP A 96 7.92 4.45 -1.09
CA TRP A 96 6.53 4.92 -1.14
C TRP A 96 5.97 4.90 -2.57
N ARG A 97 6.73 5.39 -3.55
CA ARG A 97 6.34 5.33 -4.98
C ARG A 97 6.17 3.89 -5.45
N LEU A 98 7.06 2.98 -5.09
CA LEU A 98 6.94 1.55 -5.43
C LEU A 98 5.66 0.94 -4.86
N CYS A 99 5.29 1.27 -3.61
CA CYS A 99 4.04 0.82 -3.02
C CYS A 99 2.81 1.36 -3.77
N CYS A 100 2.80 2.65 -4.10
CA CYS A 100 1.77 3.27 -4.93
C CYS A 100 1.59 2.56 -6.28
N LEU A 101 2.70 2.33 -7.00
CA LEU A 101 2.69 1.65 -8.29
C LEU A 101 2.17 0.22 -8.17
N ALA A 102 2.63 -0.53 -7.17
CA ALA A 102 2.15 -1.89 -6.90
C ALA A 102 0.64 -1.94 -6.62
N SER A 103 0.10 -0.95 -5.90
CA SER A 103 -1.34 -0.86 -5.64
C SER A 103 -2.15 -0.56 -6.90
N ARG A 104 -1.63 0.27 -7.81
CA ARG A 104 -2.26 0.60 -9.10
C ARG A 104 -2.24 -0.60 -10.05
N ASP A 105 -1.13 -1.33 -10.08
CA ASP A 105 -1.01 -2.57 -10.84
C ASP A 105 -2.00 -3.62 -10.28
N CYS A 106 -2.20 -3.67 -8.96
CA CYS A 106 -3.25 -4.49 -8.35
C CYS A 106 -4.65 -4.13 -8.84
N CYS A 107 -4.99 -2.83 -8.81
CA CYS A 107 -6.27 -2.34 -9.31
C CYS A 107 -6.46 -2.73 -10.78
N THR A 108 -5.44 -2.55 -11.61
CA THR A 108 -5.46 -2.98 -13.02
C THR A 108 -5.76 -4.48 -13.17
N ARG A 109 -5.14 -5.34 -12.34
CA ARG A 109 -5.44 -6.78 -12.32
C ARG A 109 -6.89 -7.08 -11.93
N GLN A 110 -7.43 -6.35 -10.94
CA GLN A 110 -8.83 -6.49 -10.55
C GLN A 110 -9.79 -6.14 -11.69
N LEU A 111 -9.52 -5.06 -12.43
CA LEU A 111 -10.34 -4.64 -13.57
C LEU A 111 -10.28 -5.63 -14.74
N MET A 112 -9.14 -6.30 -14.93
CA MET A 112 -8.94 -7.31 -15.97
C MET A 112 -9.52 -8.67 -15.58
N SER A 113 -9.63 -8.96 -14.28
CA SER A 113 -10.21 -10.21 -13.83
C SER A 113 -11.71 -10.20 -14.15
N SER A 114 -12.14 -11.08 -15.06
CA SER A 114 -13.56 -11.36 -15.29
C SER A 114 -14.16 -12.20 -14.17
N ALA A 115 -13.62 -12.10 -12.95
CA ALA A 115 -14.02 -12.89 -11.81
C ALA A 115 -15.51 -12.61 -11.60
N VAL A 116 -16.32 -13.56 -12.08
CA VAL A 116 -17.68 -13.76 -11.61
C VAL A 116 -17.52 -13.77 -10.10
N ASP A 117 -18.18 -12.84 -9.40
CA ASP A 117 -18.34 -12.88 -7.96
C ASP A 117 -19.10 -14.18 -7.63
N ASP A 118 -18.40 -15.32 -7.74
CA ASP A 118 -18.83 -16.55 -7.13
C ASP A 118 -18.58 -16.28 -5.66
N ASN A 119 -19.66 -15.90 -4.98
CA ASN A 119 -19.79 -15.57 -3.56
C ASN A 119 -19.23 -16.65 -2.61
N THR A 120 -18.68 -17.71 -3.17
CA THR A 120 -17.97 -18.81 -2.55
C THR A 120 -16.50 -18.50 -2.33
N SER A 121 -15.81 -17.73 -3.18
CA SER A 121 -14.35 -17.50 -3.10
C SER A 121 -13.97 -16.21 -2.37
N CYS A 122 -12.76 -16.18 -1.79
CA CYS A 122 -12.23 -14.94 -1.22
C CYS A 122 -11.93 -13.92 -2.32
N PRO A 123 -12.37 -12.66 -2.17
CA PRO A 123 -12.27 -11.67 -3.24
C PRO A 123 -10.83 -11.17 -3.45
N THR A 124 -10.47 -10.86 -4.70
CA THR A 124 -9.21 -10.18 -5.02
C THR A 124 -9.10 -8.86 -4.26
N THR A 125 -7.95 -8.57 -3.63
CA THR A 125 -7.81 -7.40 -2.75
C THR A 125 -6.39 -6.85 -2.65
N TRP A 126 -6.27 -5.53 -2.49
CA TRP A 126 -5.05 -4.87 -2.03
C TRP A 126 -5.05 -4.72 -0.50
N ASP A 127 -4.05 -5.25 0.18
CA ASP A 127 -3.99 -5.21 1.65
C ASP A 127 -3.11 -4.09 2.23
N GLY A 128 -2.55 -3.24 1.37
CA GLY A 128 -1.59 -2.19 1.74
C GLY A 128 -0.13 -2.52 1.42
N TYR A 129 0.20 -3.79 1.22
CA TYR A 129 1.56 -4.24 0.88
C TYR A 129 1.57 -5.17 -0.34
N GLY A 130 0.52 -5.95 -0.52
CA GLY A 130 0.43 -6.99 -1.52
C GLY A 130 -0.94 -7.02 -2.18
N CYS A 131 -0.94 -7.55 -3.39
CA CYS A 131 -2.16 -7.74 -4.17
C CYS A 131 -2.47 -9.23 -4.25
N TRP A 132 -3.58 -9.60 -3.63
CA TRP A 132 -4.04 -10.96 -3.45
C TRP A 132 -5.10 -11.26 -4.49
N ASP A 133 -4.87 -12.28 -5.32
CA ASP A 133 -5.87 -12.81 -6.24
C ASP A 133 -6.99 -13.55 -5.48
N ALA A 134 -8.06 -13.91 -6.20
CA ALA A 134 -9.16 -14.65 -5.60
C ALA A 134 -8.68 -15.95 -4.94
N GLY A 135 -9.05 -16.16 -3.69
CA GLY A 135 -8.61 -17.29 -2.87
C GLY A 135 -9.64 -18.40 -2.81
N GLU A 136 -9.20 -19.65 -2.95
CA GLU A 136 -10.07 -20.81 -2.78
C GLU A 136 -10.45 -21.00 -1.29
N PRO A 137 -11.71 -21.28 -0.95
CA PRO A 137 -12.15 -21.46 0.44
C PRO A 137 -11.38 -22.54 1.19
N GLY A 138 -10.95 -22.22 2.41
CA GLY A 138 -10.19 -23.14 3.26
C GLY A 138 -8.72 -23.31 2.86
N THR A 139 -8.21 -22.50 1.92
CA THR A 139 -6.81 -22.56 1.47
C THR A 139 -5.99 -21.36 1.95
N THR A 140 -4.66 -21.44 1.80
CA THR A 140 -3.74 -20.32 2.03
C THR A 140 -3.11 -19.93 0.70
N SER A 141 -3.24 -18.66 0.35
CA SER A 141 -2.58 -18.05 -0.80
C SER A 141 -1.20 -17.53 -0.40
N TYR A 142 -0.32 -17.40 -1.40
CA TYR A 142 1.06 -16.92 -1.23
C TYR A 142 1.40 -15.88 -2.28
N ILE A 143 2.15 -14.84 -1.87
CA ILE A 143 2.75 -13.87 -2.79
C ILE A 143 4.22 -13.65 -2.40
N SER A 144 5.06 -13.32 -3.37
CA SER A 144 6.44 -12.88 -3.08
C SER A 144 6.43 -11.64 -2.19
N CYS A 145 7.41 -11.56 -1.29
CA CYS A 145 7.51 -10.43 -0.37
C CYS A 145 7.76 -9.11 -1.13
N PRO A 146 6.98 -8.05 -0.85
CA PRO A 146 7.15 -6.76 -1.50
C PRO A 146 8.54 -6.17 -1.21
N ASN A 147 9.21 -5.65 -2.23
CA ASN A 147 10.57 -5.12 -2.14
C ASN A 147 10.65 -3.73 -1.51
N PHE A 148 9.54 -3.00 -1.43
CA PHE A 148 9.48 -1.66 -0.83
C PHE A 148 9.37 -1.70 0.70
N LEU A 149 9.17 -2.88 1.29
CA LEU A 149 9.22 -3.08 2.74
C LEU A 149 10.67 -3.02 3.24
N GLN A 150 10.88 -2.40 4.40
CA GLN A 150 12.20 -2.33 5.03
C GLN A 150 12.65 -3.73 5.51
N TYR A 151 13.90 -4.12 5.21
CA TYR A 151 14.47 -5.43 5.53
C TYR A 151 13.70 -6.62 4.92
N SER A 152 13.01 -6.39 3.80
CA SER A 152 12.28 -7.43 3.09
C SER A 152 13.20 -8.37 2.33
N VAL A 153 12.88 -9.65 2.34
CA VAL A 153 13.56 -10.69 1.56
C VAL A 153 12.65 -11.14 0.41
N PRO A 154 12.83 -10.65 -0.83
CA PRO A 154 11.91 -10.91 -1.94
C PRO A 154 11.77 -12.39 -2.33
N THR A 155 12.75 -13.23 -1.98
CA THR A 155 12.72 -14.68 -2.23
C THR A 155 11.81 -15.45 -1.28
N ARG A 156 11.32 -14.81 -0.21
CA ARG A 156 10.35 -15.38 0.72
C ARG A 156 8.92 -15.01 0.29
N SER A 157 7.94 -15.54 1.01
CA SER A 157 6.53 -15.32 0.68
C SER A 157 5.71 -14.90 1.89
N ALA A 158 4.82 -13.93 1.67
CA ALA A 158 3.75 -13.60 2.59
C ALA A 158 2.59 -14.59 2.40
N LEU A 159 1.74 -14.73 3.41
CA LEU A 159 0.65 -15.70 3.43
C LEU A 159 -0.68 -15.04 3.79
N LYS A 160 -1.74 -15.41 3.07
CA LYS A 160 -3.10 -14.97 3.40
C LYS A 160 -4.05 -16.16 3.35
N THR A 161 -4.80 -16.36 4.43
CA THR A 161 -5.71 -17.50 4.58
C THR A 161 -7.13 -17.11 4.18
N CYS A 162 -7.71 -17.89 3.27
CA CYS A 162 -9.13 -17.83 2.92
C CYS A 162 -9.89 -18.82 3.79
N ASN A 163 -10.88 -18.34 4.54
CA ASN A 163 -11.72 -19.19 5.38
C ASN A 163 -12.67 -20.03 4.51
N ALA A 164 -13.27 -21.07 5.10
CA ALA A 164 -14.22 -21.94 4.41
C ALA A 164 -15.52 -21.23 3.98
N ASP A 165 -15.81 -20.05 4.53
CA ASP A 165 -16.96 -19.22 4.20
C ASP A 165 -16.70 -18.22 3.06
N GLY A 166 -15.55 -18.34 2.36
CA GLY A 166 -15.20 -17.46 1.25
C GLY A 166 -14.75 -16.07 1.67
N LYS A 167 -14.32 -15.89 2.93
CA LYS A 167 -13.84 -14.60 3.45
C LYS A 167 -12.40 -14.69 3.89
N TRP A 168 -11.65 -13.62 3.67
CA TRP A 168 -10.28 -13.53 4.18
C TRP A 168 -10.27 -13.60 5.70
N LEU A 169 -9.28 -14.31 6.25
CA LEU A 169 -9.05 -14.38 7.69
C LEU A 169 -8.92 -12.97 8.28
N THR A 170 -9.70 -12.69 9.33
CA THR A 170 -9.65 -11.42 10.06
C THR A 170 -8.98 -11.58 11.42
N LYS A 171 -8.22 -10.58 11.88
CA LYS A 171 -7.62 -10.56 13.23
C LYS A 171 -7.81 -9.20 13.91
N GLY A 172 -7.78 -9.21 15.25
CA GLY A 172 -7.83 -8.01 16.08
C GLY A 172 -9.24 -7.49 16.39
N PRO A 173 -9.36 -6.45 17.22
CA PRO A 173 -10.64 -5.96 17.74
C PRO A 173 -11.55 -5.34 16.67
N LEU A 174 -10.98 -4.88 15.55
CA LEU A 174 -11.72 -4.30 14.43
C LEU A 174 -12.10 -5.32 13.35
N SER A 175 -11.79 -6.61 13.55
CA SER A 175 -12.06 -7.69 12.59
C SER A 175 -11.62 -7.36 11.16
N LEU A 176 -10.44 -6.77 11.01
CA LEU A 176 -9.88 -6.41 9.71
C LEU A 176 -9.19 -7.64 9.09
N GLU A 177 -9.24 -7.71 7.75
CA GLU A 177 -8.52 -8.74 6.99
C GLU A 177 -7.04 -8.71 7.34
N TRP A 178 -6.49 -9.89 7.61
CA TRP A 178 -5.12 -10.06 8.06
C TRP A 178 -4.30 -10.84 7.04
N THR A 179 -3.00 -10.57 7.03
CA THR A 179 -2.00 -11.21 6.18
C THR A 179 -0.74 -11.41 7.02
N ASP A 180 -0.08 -12.56 6.88
CA ASP A 180 1.19 -12.85 7.55
C ASP A 180 2.37 -12.40 6.69
N TYR A 181 3.00 -11.29 7.09
CA TYR A 181 4.25 -10.80 6.49
C TYR A 181 5.48 -11.13 7.35
N THR A 182 5.32 -11.89 8.46
CA THR A 182 6.44 -12.25 9.35
C THR A 182 7.60 -12.91 8.58
N PRO A 183 7.36 -13.84 7.64
CA PRO A 183 8.44 -14.46 6.89
C PRO A 183 9.19 -13.47 5.99
N CYS A 184 8.59 -12.36 5.59
CA CYS A 184 9.22 -11.39 4.70
C CYS A 184 10.38 -10.64 5.35
N LEU A 185 10.43 -10.57 6.68
CA LEU A 185 11.44 -9.77 7.38
C LEU A 185 12.73 -10.57 7.62
N SER A 186 13.87 -9.95 7.30
CA SER A 186 15.21 -10.45 7.64
C SER A 186 15.59 -10.01 9.06
N TYR A 187 15.35 -10.88 10.05
CA TYR A 187 15.73 -10.61 11.44
C TYR A 187 17.23 -10.38 11.63
N GLU A 188 18.07 -11.04 10.84
CA GLU A 188 19.53 -10.91 10.97
C GLU A 188 20.03 -9.57 10.43
N GLU A 189 19.53 -9.10 9.28
CA GLU A 189 19.87 -7.76 8.76
C GLU A 189 19.37 -6.66 9.70
N LEU A 190 18.16 -6.82 10.25
CA LEU A 190 17.62 -5.92 11.25
C LEU A 190 18.54 -5.82 12.48
N LYS A 191 18.97 -6.96 13.03
CA LYS A 191 19.88 -7.00 14.20
C LYS A 191 21.21 -6.33 13.89
N VAL A 192 21.84 -6.65 12.75
CA VAL A 192 23.13 -6.08 12.37
C VAL A 192 23.06 -4.56 12.24
N SER A 193 22.02 -4.04 11.58
CA SER A 193 21.77 -2.60 11.46
C SER A 193 21.65 -1.93 12.83
N ILE A 194 20.88 -2.54 13.74
CA ILE A 194 20.70 -2.04 15.12
C ILE A 194 22.03 -2.03 15.88
N TYR A 195 22.80 -3.13 15.84
CA TYR A 195 24.08 -3.21 16.54
C TYR A 195 25.09 -2.17 16.04
N ILE A 196 25.19 -1.97 14.73
CA ILE A 196 26.08 -0.96 14.14
C ILE A 196 25.62 0.44 14.56
N SER A 197 24.32 0.74 14.44
CA SER A 197 23.78 2.05 14.80
C SER A 197 24.04 2.40 16.26
N VAL A 198 23.72 1.48 17.18
CA VAL A 198 23.98 1.67 18.62
C VAL A 198 25.48 1.81 18.90
N GLY A 199 26.32 0.98 18.27
CA GLY A 199 27.76 1.08 18.41
C GLY A 199 28.33 2.43 17.96
N CYS A 200 27.90 2.93 16.80
CA CYS A 200 28.30 4.23 16.28
C CYS A 200 27.84 5.38 17.19
N GLN A 201 26.61 5.33 17.68
CA GLN A 201 26.08 6.36 18.59
C GLN A 201 26.88 6.43 19.90
N ILE A 202 27.20 5.28 20.50
CA ILE A 202 28.02 5.21 21.71
C ILE A 202 29.42 5.79 21.44
N ALA A 203 30.06 5.40 20.33
CA ALA A 203 31.38 5.91 19.96
C ALA A 203 31.37 7.43 19.77
N SER A 204 30.35 7.98 19.09
CA SER A 204 30.19 9.43 18.93
C SER A 204 30.06 10.16 20.26
N LEU A 205 29.26 9.64 21.20
CA LEU A 205 29.11 10.23 22.54
C LEU A 205 30.43 10.21 23.32
N LEU A 206 31.18 9.11 23.25
CA LEU A 206 32.49 8.99 23.90
C LEU A 206 33.52 9.97 23.34
N CYS A 207 33.44 10.35 22.06
CA CYS A 207 34.30 11.37 21.47
C CYS A 207 33.82 12.81 21.76
N LEU A 208 32.50 13.04 21.77
CA LEU A 208 31.93 14.36 21.96
C LEU A 208 32.03 14.86 23.41
N LEU A 209 31.80 14.00 24.40
CA LEU A 209 31.82 14.40 25.80
C LEU A 209 33.18 15.00 26.24
N PRO A 210 34.34 14.37 25.97
CA PRO A 210 35.64 14.96 26.29
C PRO A 210 35.92 16.23 25.50
N SER A 211 35.50 16.29 24.23
CA SER A 211 35.69 17.48 23.39
C SER A 211 34.98 18.70 23.98
N VAL A 212 33.71 18.53 24.38
CA VAL A 212 32.93 19.61 25.02
C VAL A 212 33.57 20.02 26.36
N VAL A 213 34.04 19.07 27.17
CA VAL A 213 34.72 19.37 28.44
C VAL A 213 35.97 20.22 28.22
N ILE A 214 36.81 19.89 27.22
CA ILE A 214 38.00 20.67 26.89
C ILE A 214 37.63 22.10 26.49
N PHE A 215 36.63 22.28 25.63
CA PHE A 215 36.17 23.62 25.22
C PHE A 215 35.61 24.45 26.39
N LEU A 216 34.96 23.82 27.37
CA LEU A 216 34.42 24.51 28.54
C LEU A 216 35.50 24.83 29.60
N MET A 217 36.52 23.99 29.70
CA MET A 217 37.67 24.19 30.59
C MET A 217 38.59 25.32 30.11
N TYR A 218 38.82 25.42 28.79
CA TYR A 218 39.71 26.41 28.16
C TYR A 218 38.92 27.59 27.58
N LYS A 219 38.08 28.21 28.41
CA LYS A 219 37.34 29.42 28.03
C LYS A 219 38.24 30.66 27.99
#